data_AF-A0A1F3YLB3-F1
#
_entry.id   AF-A0A1F3YLB3-F1
#
_cell.length_a   1.000
_cell.length_b   1.000
_cell.length_c   1.000
_cell.angle_alpha   90.00
_cell.angle_beta   90.00
_cell.angle_gamma   90.00
#
_symmetry.space_group_name_H-M   'P 1'
#
loop_
_entity.id
_entity.type
_entity.pdbx_description
1 polymer ?
#
loop_
_entity_poly.entity_id
_entity_poly.type
_entity_poly.pdbx_seq_one_letter_code
_entity_poly.pdbx_strand_id
1 'polypeptide(L)' 'MLSLQRVSIEDRAVTERAVSWYKGGMDFGDAMIAASSHGSARVETFDRDFVRLACKLRTAPPVQFAVK' A
#
# COMPACT_ATOMS: atom_id res chain seq x y z
N MET A 1 -6.34 30.60 -11.50
CA MET A 1 -6.64 29.16 -11.64
C MET A 1 -5.34 28.40 -11.42
N LEU A 2 -5.20 27.68 -10.31
CA LEU A 2 -4.02 26.85 -10.06
C LEU A 2 -4.10 25.64 -11.00
N SER A 3 -3.23 25.61 -12.01
CA SER A 3 -3.09 24.50 -12.95
C SER A 3 -2.59 23.27 -12.20
N LEU A 4 -3.40 22.21 -12.11
CA LEU A 4 -3.04 20.91 -11.51
C LEU A 4 -2.19 20.07 -12.49
N GLN A 5 -1.12 20.67 -13.02
CA GLN A 5 -0.26 20.08 -14.06
C GLN A 5 0.47 18.80 -13.65
N ARG A 6 0.37 18.39 -12.38
CA ARG A 6 1.00 17.19 -11.82
C ARG A 6 0.04 16.35 -11.00
N VAL A 7 -1.23 16.28 -11.41
CA VAL A 7 -2.21 15.35 -10.85
C VAL A 7 -2.45 14.24 -11.85
N SER A 8 -2.14 13.01 -11.46
CA SER A 8 -2.57 11.80 -12.13
C SER A 8 -3.74 11.18 -11.36
N ILE A 9 -4.65 10.53 -12.07
CA ILE A 9 -5.66 9.67 -11.46
C ILE A 9 -5.02 8.31 -11.22
N GLU A 10 -5.17 7.77 -10.02
CA GLU A 10 -4.63 6.45 -9.67
C GLU A 10 -5.33 5.34 -10.49
N ASP A 11 -4.59 4.27 -10.76
CA ASP A 11 -5.15 3.09 -11.40
C ASP A 11 -6.28 2.47 -10.59
N ARG A 12 -7.34 2.04 -11.28
CA ARG A 12 -8.53 1.46 -10.66
C ARG A 12 -8.22 0.15 -9.93
N ALA A 13 -7.42 -0.73 -10.52
CA ALA A 13 -7.08 -2.02 -9.92
C ALA A 13 -6.15 -1.86 -8.70
N VAL A 14 -5.29 -0.84 -8.70
CA VAL A 14 -4.54 -0.44 -7.48
C VAL A 14 -5.51 0.03 -6.40
N THR A 15 -6.43 0.94 -6.73
CA THR A 15 -7.40 1.49 -5.79
C THR A 15 -8.32 0.41 -5.20
N GLU A 16 -8.83 -0.51 -6.03
CA GLU A 16 -9.69 -1.61 -5.59
C GLU A 16 -8.96 -2.56 -4.62
N ARG A 17 -7.68 -2.84 -4.85
CA ARG A 17 -6.84 -3.62 -3.92
C ARG A 17 -6.65 -2.90 -2.59
N ALA A 18 -6.32 -1.61 -2.62
CA ALA A 18 -6.17 -0.80 -1.41
C ALA A 18 -7.47 -0.78 -0.60
N VAL A 19 -8.63 -0.58 -1.25
CA VAL A 19 -9.95 -0.64 -0.60
C VAL A 19 -10.23 -2.02 0.00
N SER A 20 -9.83 -3.11 -0.65
CA SER A 20 -9.98 -4.46 -0.11
C SER A 20 -9.19 -4.66 1.18
N TRP A 21 -7.93 -4.21 1.24
CA TRP A 21 -7.11 -4.32 2.45
C TRP A 21 -7.55 -3.37 3.55
N TYR A 22 -8.00 -2.16 3.19
CA TYR A 22 -8.62 -1.23 4.12
C TYR A 22 -9.86 -1.82 4.80
N LYS A 23 -10.75 -2.45 4.02
CA LYS A 23 -11.90 -3.21 4.56
C LYS A 23 -11.47 -4.39 5.45
N GLY A 24 -10.26 -4.92 5.23
CA GLY A 24 -9.61 -5.93 6.08
C GLY A 24 -9.00 -5.37 7.37
N GLY A 25 -9.07 -4.05 7.59
CA GLY A 25 -8.61 -3.36 8.80
C GLY A 25 -7.28 -2.63 8.66
N MET A 26 -6.64 -2.65 7.49
CA MET A 26 -5.42 -1.88 7.21
C MET A 26 -5.69 -0.38 7.18
N ASP A 27 -4.75 0.47 7.62
CA ASP A 27 -4.85 1.90 7.35
C ASP A 27 -4.90 2.15 5.84
N PHE A 28 -5.68 3.13 5.40
CA PHE A 28 -5.86 3.35 3.96
C PHE A 28 -4.55 3.82 3.29
N GLY A 29 -3.70 4.58 3.99
CA GLY A 29 -2.39 4.99 3.49
C GLY A 29 -1.46 3.81 3.28
N ASP A 30 -1.37 2.92 4.27
CA ASP A 30 -0.61 1.67 4.19
C ASP A 30 -1.11 0.77 3.06
N ALA A 31 -2.43 0.66 2.90
CA ALA A 31 -3.06 -0.11 1.85
C ALA A 31 -2.70 0.44 0.45
N MET A 32 -2.70 1.76 0.29
CA MET A 32 -2.27 2.42 -0.94
C MET A 32 -0.78 2.20 -1.22
N ILE A 33 0.09 2.37 -0.22
CA ILE A 33 1.52 2.13 -0.35
C ILE A 33 1.79 0.69 -0.83
N ALA A 34 1.16 -0.30 -0.18
CA ALA A 34 1.30 -1.70 -0.57
C ALA A 34 0.75 -1.94 -2.00
N ALA A 35 -0.39 -1.34 -2.37
CA ALA A 35 -1.07 -1.64 -3.63
C ALA A 35 -0.36 -0.99 -4.83
N SER A 36 0.12 0.24 -4.66
CA SER A 36 0.90 0.94 -5.68
C SER A 36 2.29 0.29 -5.85
N SER A 37 2.79 -0.46 -4.86
CA SER A 37 4.07 -1.19 -4.91
C SER A 37 4.00 -2.54 -5.64
N HIS A 38 2.95 -2.84 -6.40
CA HIS A 38 2.72 -4.15 -7.03
C HIS A 38 3.79 -4.66 -8.00
N GLY A 39 4.73 -3.83 -8.44
CA GLY A 39 5.90 -4.24 -9.23
C GLY A 39 7.18 -4.46 -8.41
N SER A 40 7.15 -4.16 -7.11
CA SER A 40 8.31 -4.28 -6.22
C SER A 40 8.42 -5.71 -5.68
N ALA A 41 9.65 -6.15 -5.36
CA ALA A 41 9.87 -7.46 -4.73
C ALA A 41 9.32 -7.51 -3.28
N ARG A 42 9.38 -6.38 -2.57
CA ARG A 42 8.85 -6.17 -1.22
C ARG A 42 8.67 -4.68 -0.94
N VAL A 43 7.86 -4.38 0.07
CA VAL A 43 7.84 -3.06 0.73
C VAL A 43 8.58 -3.19 2.05
N GLU A 44 9.52 -2.29 2.31
CA GLU A 44 10.22 -2.20 3.59
C GLU A 44 9.65 -1.03 4.39
N THR A 45 9.40 -1.25 5.67
CA THR A 45 8.85 -0.23 6.58
C THR A 45 9.45 -0.38 7.98
N PHE A 46 9.40 0.70 8.76
CA PHE A 46 9.72 0.70 10.19
C PHE A 46 8.47 0.57 11.07
N ASP A 47 7.28 0.44 10.46
CA ASP A 47 6.04 0.20 11.18
C ASP A 47 5.78 -1.31 11.34
N ARG A 48 5.77 -1.77 12.59
CA ARG A 48 5.52 -3.18 12.93
C ARG A 48 4.06 -3.59 12.75
N ASP A 49 3.13 -2.66 12.97
CA ASP A 49 1.71 -2.93 12.81
C ASP A 49 1.36 -3.07 11.34
N PHE A 50 1.97 -2.25 10.47
CA PHE A 50 1.85 -2.40 9.02
C PHE A 50 2.35 -3.78 8.56
N VAL A 51 3.55 -4.20 8.97
CA VAL A 51 4.10 -5.54 8.64
C VAL A 51 3.17 -6.66 9.10
N ARG A 52 2.70 -6.60 10.34
CA ARG A 52 1.82 -7.62 10.93
C ARG A 52 0.52 -7.73 10.14
N LEU A 53 -0.09 -6.60 9.80
CA LEU A 53 -1.38 -6.55 9.15
C LEU A 53 -1.29 -6.90 7.67
N ALA A 54 -0.23 -6.47 6.99
CA ALA A 54 0.10 -6.87 5.63
C ALA A 54 0.31 -8.38 5.50
N CYS A 55 1.00 -8.98 6.48
CA CYS A 55 1.15 -10.43 6.57
C CYS A 55 -0.20 -11.14 6.77
N LYS A 56 -1.03 -10.65 7.70
CA LYS A 56 -2.39 -11.18 7.95
C LYS A 56 -3.29 -11.12 6.70
N LEU A 57 -3.22 -10.01 5.96
CA LEU A 57 -4.02 -9.75 4.77
C LEU A 57 -3.39 -10.27 3.47
N ARG A 58 -2.21 -10.92 3.57
CA ARG A 58 -1.46 -11.49 2.45
C ARG A 58 -1.27 -10.50 1.30
N THR A 59 -0.80 -9.30 1.62
CA THR A 59 -0.54 -8.27 0.60
C THR A 59 0.51 -8.76 -0.40
N ALA A 60 0.37 -8.29 -1.64
CA ALA A 60 1.35 -8.49 -2.70
C ALA A 60 1.75 -7.11 -3.25
N PRO A 61 3.01 -6.70 -3.09
CA PRO A 61 4.14 -7.47 -2.54
C PRO A 61 4.09 -7.61 -1.00
N PRO A 62 4.90 -8.53 -0.42
CA PRO A 62 5.01 -8.65 1.03
C PRO A 62 5.62 -7.39 1.65
N VAL A 63 5.10 -7.02 2.82
CA VAL A 63 5.65 -5.92 3.63
C VAL A 63 6.54 -6.51 4.73
N GLN A 64 7.75 -5.98 4.87
CA GLN A 64 8.76 -6.47 5.82
C GLN A 64 9.33 -5.32 6.66
N PHE A 65 9.77 -5.65 7.87
CA PHE A 65 10.44 -4.66 8.73
C PHE A 65 11.84 -4.40 8.18
N ALA A 66 12.19 -3.13 7.96
CA ALA A 66 13.50 -2.73 7.50
C ALA A 66 14.57 -3.06 8.56
N VAL A 67 15.57 -3.86 8.19
CA VAL A 67 16.75 -4.13 9.02
C VAL A 67 17.85 -3.16 8.58
N LYS A 68 18.54 -2.54 9.54
CA LYS A 68 19.66 -1.64 9.29
C LYS A 68 20.81 -2.34 8.58
#